data_AF-A0A1U7I2B4-F1
#
_entry.id   AF-A0A1U7I2B4-F1
#
_cell.length_a   1.000
_cell.length_b   1.000
_cell.length_c   1.000
_cell.angle_alpha   90.00
_cell.angle_beta   90.00
_cell.angle_gamma   90.00
#
_symmetry.space_group_name_H-M   'P 1'
#
loop_
_entity.id
_entity.type
_entity.pdbx_description
1 polymer ?
#
loop_
_entity_poly.entity_id
_entity_poly.type
_entity_poly.pdbx_seq_one_letter_code
_entity_poly.pdbx_strand_id
1 'polypeptide(L)' 'MTLGKTKLRKVNAYIDHDLYEKFERLAKKEMRSVSSLTAYAIAQIIEKAEGEGKL' A
#
# COMPACT_ATOMS: atom_id res chain seq x y z
N MET A 1 -23.78 -17.12 -0.69
CA MET A 1 -23.25 -15.75 -0.85
C MET A 1 -21.79 -15.84 -1.28
N THR A 2 -21.51 -15.90 -2.57
CA THR A 2 -20.15 -15.74 -3.09
C THR A 2 -19.79 -14.28 -2.95
N LEU A 3 -18.94 -13.95 -1.96
CA LEU A 3 -18.33 -12.63 -1.80
C LEU A 3 -17.76 -12.23 -3.16
N GLY A 4 -18.45 -11.32 -3.83
CA GLY A 4 -18.03 -10.79 -5.11
C GLY A 4 -16.61 -10.27 -4.95
N LYS A 5 -15.68 -10.82 -5.73
CA LYS A 5 -14.31 -10.33 -5.83
C LYS A 5 -14.36 -8.81 -5.92
N THR A 6 -14.02 -8.11 -4.84
CA THR A 6 -13.79 -6.67 -4.87
C THR A 6 -12.86 -6.43 -6.05
N LYS A 7 -13.29 -5.63 -7.03
CA LYS A 7 -12.51 -5.38 -8.27
C LYS A 7 -11.27 -4.56 -7.93
N LEU A 8 -10.30 -5.16 -7.25
CA LEU A 8 -9.02 -4.55 -6.98
C LEU A 8 -8.29 -4.36 -8.31
N ARG A 9 -7.77 -3.16 -8.53
CA ARG A 9 -6.94 -2.86 -9.70
C ARG A 9 -5.52 -3.31 -9.41
N LYS A 10 -4.95 -4.11 -10.32
CA LYS A 10 -3.51 -4.43 -10.28
C LYS A 10 -2.74 -3.19 -10.72
N VAL A 11 -1.74 -2.82 -9.93
CA VAL A 11 -0.78 -1.75 -10.24
C VAL A 11 0.62 -2.38 -10.21
N ASN A 12 1.48 -2.02 -11.16
CA ASN A 12 2.90 -2.37 -11.13
C ASN A 12 3.69 -1.06 -10.95
N ALA A 13 4.73 -1.10 -10.12
CA ALA A 13 5.59 0.04 -9.86
C ALA A 13 7.05 -0.43 -9.84
N TYR A 14 7.94 0.42 -10.33
CA TYR A 14 9.38 0.28 -10.11
C TYR A 14 9.74 0.99 -8.81
N ILE A 15 10.50 0.32 -7.97
CA ILE A 15 10.94 0.82 -6.68
C ILE A 15 12.44 0.58 -6.55
N ASP A 16 13.13 1.50 -5.89
CA ASP A 16 14.52 1.33 -5.52
C ASP A 16 14.69 0.04 -4.68
N HIS A 17 15.79 -0.68 -4.92
CA HIS A 17 16.02 -1.99 -4.31
C HIS A 17 16.18 -1.92 -2.80
N ASP A 18 16.97 -0.97 -2.30
CA ASP A 18 17.21 -0.78 -0.86
C ASP A 18 15.91 -0.34 -0.16
N LEU A 19 15.13 0.52 -0.83
CA LEU A 19 13.81 0.90 -0.32
C LEU A 19 12.85 -0.30 -0.23
N TYR A 20 12.82 -1.17 -1.25
CA TYR A 20 12.00 -2.37 -1.22
C TYR A 20 12.41 -3.32 -0.09
N GLU A 21 13.72 -3.54 0.11
CA GLU A 21 14.21 -4.39 1.20
C GLU A 21 13.81 -3.86 2.58
N LYS A 22 13.95 -2.54 2.80
CA LYS A 22 13.51 -1.89 4.04
C LYS A 22 12.01 -2.06 4.25
N PHE A 23 11.24 -1.88 3.20
CA PHE A 23 9.79 -2.00 3.22
C PHE A 23 9.33 -3.45 3.49
N GLU A 24 9.99 -4.44 2.91
CA GLU A 24 9.72 -5.86 3.16
C GLU A 24 10.02 -6.24 4.63
N ARG A 25 11.12 -5.74 5.18
CA ARG A 25 11.47 -5.94 6.60
C ARG A 25 10.42 -5.31 7.52
N LEU A 26 9.91 -4.13 7.19
CA LEU A 26 8.84 -3.48 7.94
C LEU A 26 7.54 -4.29 7.88
N ALA A 27 7.13 -4.73 6.68
CA ALA A 27 5.95 -5.57 6.51
C ALA A 27 6.01 -6.84 7.35
N LYS A 28 7.17 -7.52 7.40
CA LYS A 28 7.38 -8.70 8.26
C LYS A 28 7.23 -8.37 9.75
N LYS A 29 7.81 -7.26 10.21
CA LYS A 29 7.70 -6.82 11.62
C LYS A 29 6.25 -6.53 12.02
N GLU A 30 5.46 -5.98 11.11
CA GLU A 30 4.04 -5.69 11.33
C GLU A 30 3.11 -6.87 11.06
N MET A 31 3.65 -8.06 10.75
CA MET A 31 2.89 -9.26 10.38
C MET A 31 1.93 -9.01 9.20
N ARG A 32 2.36 -8.19 8.23
CA ARG A 32 1.60 -7.81 7.02
C ARG A 32 2.31 -8.29 5.75
N SER A 33 1.54 -8.44 4.67
CA SER A 33 2.13 -8.57 3.34
C SER A 33 2.62 -7.21 2.83
N VAL A 34 3.62 -7.21 1.94
CA VAL A 34 4.08 -6.01 1.22
C VAL A 34 2.91 -5.31 0.53
N SER A 35 2.02 -6.06 -0.11
CA SER A 35 0.83 -5.52 -0.78
C SER A 35 -0.14 -4.81 0.18
N SER A 36 -0.39 -5.38 1.35
CA SER A 36 -1.28 -4.80 2.36
C SER A 36 -0.68 -3.54 2.96
N LEU A 37 0.63 -3.57 3.28
CA LEU A 37 1.33 -2.40 3.78
C LEU A 37 1.40 -1.28 2.72
N THR A 38 1.56 -1.64 1.44
CA THR A 38 1.56 -0.66 0.33
C THR A 38 0.20 0.02 0.22
N ALA A 39 -0.89 -0.74 0.26
CA ALA A 39 -2.23 -0.18 0.23
C ALA A 39 -2.50 0.77 1.41
N TYR A 40 -2.03 0.39 2.61
CA TYR A 40 -2.12 1.25 3.80
C TYR A 40 -1.31 2.55 3.63
N ALA A 41 -0.08 2.47 3.14
CA ALA A 41 0.75 3.65 2.89
C ALA A 41 0.11 4.60 1.87
N ILE A 42 -0.46 4.06 0.78
CA ILE A 42 -1.19 4.85 -0.22
C ILE A 42 -2.40 5.56 0.40
N ALA A 43 -3.18 4.85 1.24
CA ALA A 43 -4.33 5.46 1.92
C ALA A 43 -3.90 6.65 2.78
N GLN A 44 -2.85 6.50 3.57
CA GLN A 44 -2.32 7.57 4.43
C GLN A 44 -1.84 8.79 3.63
N ILE A 45 -1.26 8.58 2.44
CA ILE A 45 -0.85 9.67 1.54
C ILE A 45 -2.08 10.42 1.01
N ILE A 46 -3.14 9.69 0.64
CA ILE A 46 -4.40 10.28 0.15
C ILE A 46 -5.10 11.05 1.26
N GLU A 47 -5.27 10.45 2.44
CA GLU A 47 -5.91 11.09 3.60
C GLU A 47 -5.21 12.41 3.97
N LYS A 48 -3.87 12.43 3.90
CA LYS A 48 -3.09 13.65 4.10
C LYS A 48 -3.36 14.69 3.02
N ALA A 49 -3.40 14.28 1.76
CA ALA A 49 -3.64 15.20 0.64
C ALA A 49 -5.06 15.79 0.65
N GLU A 50 -6.08 15.02 1.03
CA GLU A 50 -7.45 15.51 1.27
C GLU A 50 -7.47 16.54 2.41
N GLY A 51 -6.77 16.26 3.53
CA GLY A 51 -6.65 17.19 4.64
C GLY A 51 -5.93 18.50 4.29
N GLU A 52 -5.05 18.50 3.29
CA GLU A 52 -4.36 19.68 2.75
C GLU A 52 -5.15 20.38 1.62
N GLY A 53 -6.30 19.85 1.20
CA GLY A 53 -7.10 20.38 0.09
C GLY A 53 -6.47 20.20 -1.30
N LYS A 54 -5.60 19.19 -1.46
CA LYS A 54 -4.92 18.87 -2.74
C LYS A 54 -5.67 17.83 -3.58
N LEU A 55 -6.71 17.22 -2.99
CA LEU A 55 -7.68 16.30 -3.58
C LEU A 55 -9.07 16.69 -3.07
#